data_AF-A0A842SLX1-F1
#
_entry.id   AF-A0A842SLX1-F1
#
_cell.length_a   1.000
_cell.length_b   1.000
_cell.length_c   1.000
_cell.angle_alpha   90.00
_cell.angle_beta   90.00
_cell.angle_gamma   90.00
#
_symmetry.space_group_name_H-M   'P 1'
#
loop_
_entity.id
_entity.type
_entity.pdbx_description
1 polymer ?
#
loop_
_entity_poly.entity_id
_entity_poly.type
_entity_poly.pdbx_seq_one_letter_code
_entity_poly.pdbx_strand_id
1 'polypeptide(L)'
;MDREDLIKELIERGKDHGFIIEQSETLDVAWCLRRKEPVISFLVGANESNHIFNKTMNMYWSSADYAIKPWSHYCVKLNSLVPQYEVLLQNLANQYRIKIFEGVTGLRENIENDVKYLLSLFNTFGVSDIDDLRKKVSQWSIQKTKISKKLSKPAETGDIKIIQSCVEKLNSRETLPVILEIGSATQEGILLRAFIYENGFALKTEHRNLPLILEIDISQNLELNLGFEYDKSNIYQAIIFQELLVEWDQKEEINLVESNSREKILSLKNE
;
A
#
# COMPACT_ATOMS: atom_id res chain seq x y z
N MET A 1 26.03 12.28 15.43
CA MET A 1 25.15 11.47 16.29
C MET A 1 25.51 10.03 16.04
N ASP A 2 25.77 9.26 17.09
CA ASP A 2 26.05 7.84 16.93
C ASP A 2 24.74 7.03 16.77
N ARG A 3 24.88 5.72 16.53
CA ARG A 3 23.76 4.82 16.28
C ARG A 3 22.78 4.75 17.46
N GLU A 4 23.29 4.64 18.67
CA GLU A 4 22.46 4.41 19.86
C GLU A 4 21.68 5.67 20.23
N ASP A 5 22.30 6.84 20.09
CA ASP A 5 21.63 8.12 20.28
C ASP A 5 20.51 8.32 19.25
N LEU A 6 20.74 7.96 17.99
CA LEU A 6 19.70 8.03 16.96
C LEU A 6 18.54 7.07 17.25
N ILE A 7 18.83 5.83 17.65
CA ILE A 7 17.79 4.85 18.00
C ILE A 7 16.94 5.36 19.17
N LYS A 8 17.56 5.91 20.22
CA LYS A 8 16.84 6.52 21.34
C LYS A 8 15.95 7.67 20.88
N GLU A 9 16.47 8.57 20.04
CA GLU A 9 15.68 9.67 19.49
C GLU A 9 14.46 9.17 18.71
N LEU A 10 14.63 8.15 17.85
CA LEU A 10 13.54 7.57 17.07
C LEU A 10 12.49 6.90 17.97
N ILE A 11 12.90 6.28 19.08
CA ILE A 11 11.97 5.70 20.06
C ILE A 11 11.18 6.81 20.77
N GLU A 12 11.86 7.84 21.27
CA GLU A 12 11.23 8.95 21.99
C GLU A 12 10.25 9.71 21.08
N ARG A 13 10.70 10.07 19.87
CA ARG A 13 9.85 10.76 18.88
C ARG A 13 8.61 9.96 18.51
N GLY A 14 8.75 8.64 18.32
CA GLY A 14 7.59 7.81 18.01
C GLY A 14 6.57 7.77 19.16
N LYS A 15 7.04 7.75 20.41
CA LYS A 15 6.17 7.85 21.61
C LYS A 15 5.50 9.22 21.71
N ASP A 16 6.24 10.29 21.43
CA ASP A 16 5.71 11.66 21.45
C ASP A 16 4.59 11.85 20.43
N HIS A 17 4.72 11.21 19.26
CA HIS A 17 3.64 11.17 18.28
C HIS A 17 2.47 10.29 18.72
N GLY A 18 2.66 9.32 19.59
CA GLY A 18 1.60 8.41 20.08
C GLY A 18 1.62 7.01 19.45
N PHE A 19 2.69 6.64 18.75
CA PHE A 19 2.87 5.29 18.22
C PHE A 19 3.19 4.27 19.32
N ILE A 20 2.85 3.01 19.06
CA ILE A 20 3.40 1.87 19.80
C ILE A 20 4.81 1.62 19.24
N ILE A 21 5.81 1.55 20.11
CA ILE A 21 7.19 1.28 19.70
C ILE A 21 7.52 -0.19 19.88
N GLU A 22 8.06 -0.80 18.83
CA GLU A 22 8.59 -2.16 18.84
C GLU A 22 10.03 -2.18 18.34
N GLN A 23 10.80 -3.16 18.82
CA GLN A 23 12.14 -3.47 18.35
C GLN A 23 12.21 -4.98 18.14
N SER A 24 12.98 -5.44 17.16
CA SER A 24 13.14 -6.86 16.87
C SER A 24 14.55 -7.16 16.38
N GLU A 25 14.86 -8.44 16.16
CA GLU A 25 16.12 -8.82 15.52
C GLU A 25 16.25 -8.25 14.10
N THR A 26 15.12 -8.03 13.42
CA THR A 26 15.05 -7.58 12.03
C THR A 26 14.90 -6.06 11.88
N LEU A 27 14.51 -5.34 12.93
CA LEU A 27 14.26 -3.89 12.91
C LEU A 27 14.81 -3.21 14.16
N ASP A 28 15.52 -2.10 13.98
CA ASP A 28 16.08 -1.37 15.11
C ASP A 28 14.99 -0.59 15.86
N VAL A 29 14.05 -0.01 15.13
CA VAL A 29 12.84 0.63 15.67
C VAL A 29 11.68 0.44 14.69
N ALA A 30 10.50 0.17 15.22
CA ALA A 30 9.25 0.15 14.47
C ALA A 30 8.18 0.99 15.19
N TRP A 31 7.47 1.81 14.44
CA TRP A 31 6.34 2.62 14.89
C TRP A 31 5.05 2.02 14.39
N CYS A 32 4.20 1.60 15.32
CA CYS A 32 3.05 0.77 15.03
C CYS A 32 1.74 1.43 15.50
N LEU A 33 0.66 1.24 14.74
CA LEU A 33 -0.71 1.54 15.19
C LEU A 33 -1.35 0.33 15.89
N ARG A 34 -0.96 -0.88 15.52
CA ARG A 34 -1.28 -2.13 16.24
C ARG A 34 0.00 -2.91 16.48
N ARG A 35 0.08 -3.66 17.56
CA ARG A 35 1.27 -4.49 17.83
C ARG A 35 1.56 -5.42 16.67
N LYS A 36 2.83 -5.61 16.34
CA LYS A 36 3.34 -6.43 15.23
C LYS A 36 2.93 -5.96 13.83
N GLU A 37 2.32 -4.78 13.69
CA GLU A 37 1.98 -4.17 12.41
C GLU A 37 2.68 -2.81 12.28
N PRO A 38 3.96 -2.80 11.86
CA PRO A 38 4.69 -1.55 11.70
C PRO A 38 4.06 -0.71 10.59
N VAL A 39 3.96 0.59 10.84
CA VAL A 39 3.57 1.59 9.83
C VAL A 39 4.80 2.28 9.30
N ILE A 40 5.67 2.72 10.21
CA ILE A 40 6.99 3.25 9.88
C ILE A 40 8.02 2.36 10.56
N SER A 41 9.11 2.07 9.88
CA SER A 41 10.19 1.27 10.45
C SER A 41 11.55 1.86 10.11
N PHE A 42 12.55 1.56 10.94
CA PHE A 42 13.87 2.16 10.88
C PHE A 42 14.96 1.09 10.99
N LEU A 43 15.97 1.22 10.14
CA LEU A 43 17.24 0.54 10.24
C LEU A 43 18.35 1.58 10.29
N VAL A 44 19.18 1.51 11.32
CA VAL A 44 20.30 2.42 11.52
C VAL A 44 21.60 1.65 11.35
N GLY A 45 22.46 2.15 10.46
CA GLY A 45 23.71 1.51 10.08
C GLY A 45 24.54 1.11 11.30
N ALA A 46 24.83 -0.19 11.39
CA ALA A 46 25.76 -0.74 12.36
C ALA A 46 27.20 -0.65 11.82
N ASN A 47 28.17 -1.15 12.61
CA ASN A 47 29.56 -1.24 12.19
C ASN A 47 29.77 -2.20 10.99
N GLU A 48 28.81 -3.09 10.74
CA GLU A 48 28.81 -3.99 9.60
C GLU A 48 28.30 -3.28 8.33
N SER A 49 29.14 -3.23 7.30
CA SER A 49 28.90 -2.51 6.03
C SER A 49 27.77 -3.07 5.16
N ASN A 50 27.10 -4.15 5.59
CA ASN A 50 25.98 -4.78 4.89
C ASN A 50 24.73 -4.96 5.77
N HIS A 51 24.75 -4.46 7.01
CA HIS A 51 23.67 -4.67 7.98
C HIS A 51 22.30 -4.22 7.45
N ILE A 52 22.22 -2.97 6.99
CA ILE A 52 20.99 -2.36 6.45
C ILE A 52 20.48 -3.16 5.26
N PHE A 53 21.37 -3.49 4.33
CA PHE A 53 21.02 -4.23 3.12
C PHE A 53 20.43 -5.60 3.46
N ASN A 54 21.12 -6.40 4.26
CA ASN A 54 20.69 -7.76 4.62
C ASN A 54 19.34 -7.74 5.35
N LYS A 55 19.15 -6.82 6.31
CA LYS A 55 17.87 -6.71 7.04
C LYS A 55 16.72 -6.24 6.16
N THR A 56 16.96 -5.26 5.29
CA THR A 56 15.96 -4.80 4.31
C THR A 56 15.54 -5.93 3.38
N MET A 57 16.52 -6.65 2.84
CA MET A 57 16.30 -7.80 1.96
C MET A 57 15.49 -8.91 2.63
N ASN A 58 15.81 -9.24 3.88
CA ASN A 58 15.04 -10.22 4.63
C ASN A 58 13.57 -9.80 4.77
N MET A 59 13.31 -8.50 5.00
CA MET A 59 11.95 -7.98 5.13
C MET A 59 11.17 -7.99 3.81
N TYR A 60 11.80 -7.72 2.67
CA TYR A 60 11.08 -7.55 1.39
C TYR A 60 11.17 -8.75 0.43
N TRP A 61 12.20 -9.59 0.50
CA TRP A 61 12.39 -10.75 -0.39
C TRP A 61 12.25 -12.11 0.30
N SER A 62 12.65 -12.24 1.58
CA SER A 62 12.57 -13.53 2.28
C SER A 62 11.22 -13.76 2.96
N SER A 63 10.42 -12.72 3.08
CA SER A 63 9.11 -12.78 3.71
C SER A 63 8.06 -13.15 2.66
N ALA A 64 7.19 -14.11 2.97
CA ALA A 64 6.07 -14.43 2.11
C ALA A 64 5.18 -13.19 1.93
N ASP A 65 4.43 -13.09 0.83
CA ASP A 65 3.61 -11.90 0.51
C ASP A 65 2.59 -11.51 1.59
N TYR A 66 2.28 -12.42 2.52
CA TYR A 66 1.43 -12.17 3.69
C TYR A 66 2.15 -11.59 4.92
N ALA A 67 3.48 -11.45 4.88
CA ALA A 67 4.22 -10.80 5.96
C ALA A 67 3.92 -9.30 5.97
N ILE A 68 3.68 -8.77 7.17
CA ILE A 68 3.26 -7.39 7.34
C ILE A 68 4.46 -6.47 7.09
N LYS A 69 4.49 -5.88 5.89
CA LYS A 69 5.48 -4.88 5.48
C LYS A 69 5.08 -3.50 6.06
N PRO A 70 6.05 -2.68 6.47
CA PRO A 70 5.78 -1.30 6.85
C PRO A 70 5.30 -0.50 5.64
N TRP A 71 4.48 0.52 5.88
CA TRP A 71 4.11 1.47 4.84
C TRP A 71 5.29 2.32 4.41
N SER A 72 6.13 2.78 5.34
CA SER A 72 7.35 3.52 5.04
C SER A 72 8.54 2.91 5.79
N HIS A 73 9.66 2.72 5.11
CA HIS A 73 10.87 2.14 5.69
C HIS A 73 12.06 3.09 5.54
N TYR A 74 12.71 3.43 6.65
CA TYR A 74 13.83 4.34 6.69
C TYR A 74 15.13 3.59 6.92
N CYS A 75 16.06 3.72 5.99
CA CYS A 75 17.39 3.14 6.04
C CYS A 75 18.41 4.26 6.26
N VAL A 76 18.96 4.38 7.46
CA VAL A 76 19.93 5.44 7.82
C VAL A 76 21.35 4.89 7.78
N LYS A 77 22.08 5.19 6.71
CA LYS A 77 23.48 4.78 6.52
C LYS A 77 24.40 5.68 7.36
N LEU A 78 24.97 5.13 8.42
CA LEU A 78 26.04 5.78 9.19
C LEU A 78 27.44 5.45 8.66
N ASN A 79 27.55 4.36 7.90
CA ASN A 79 28.75 3.90 7.22
C ASN A 79 28.42 3.63 5.75
N SER A 80 29.40 3.76 4.86
CA SER A 80 29.22 3.42 3.45
C SER A 80 28.92 1.93 3.26
N LEU A 81 27.95 1.62 2.41
CA LEU A 81 27.69 0.26 1.96
C LEU A 81 28.69 -0.15 0.86
N VAL A 82 28.87 -1.46 0.68
CA VAL A 82 29.58 -1.97 -0.50
C VAL A 82 28.79 -1.54 -1.75
N PRO A 83 29.44 -1.03 -2.83
CA PRO A 83 28.72 -0.47 -3.99
C PRO A 83 27.65 -1.37 -4.60
N GLN A 84 27.90 -2.67 -4.66
CA GLN A 84 26.94 -3.65 -5.17
C GLN A 84 25.65 -3.73 -4.33
N TYR A 85 25.75 -3.58 -3.00
CA TYR A 85 24.60 -3.58 -2.09
C TYR A 85 23.84 -2.25 -2.15
N GLU A 86 24.54 -1.14 -2.39
CA GLU A 86 23.92 0.16 -2.60
C GLU A 86 22.97 0.13 -3.82
N VAL A 87 23.45 -0.40 -4.95
CA VAL A 87 22.64 -0.52 -6.18
C VAL A 87 21.40 -1.38 -5.95
N LEU A 88 21.56 -2.53 -5.28
CA LEU A 88 20.44 -3.42 -4.99
C LEU A 88 19.44 -2.81 -4.00
N LEU A 89 19.93 -2.09 -2.98
CA LEU A 89 19.06 -1.37 -2.04
C LEU A 89 18.29 -0.24 -2.73
N GLN A 90 18.94 0.48 -3.65
CA GLN A 90 18.29 1.52 -4.44
C GLN A 90 17.22 0.93 -5.37
N ASN A 91 17.46 -0.24 -5.97
CA ASN A 91 16.45 -0.93 -6.76
C ASN A 91 15.23 -1.31 -5.93
N LEU A 92 15.42 -1.78 -4.69
CA LEU A 92 14.33 -2.02 -3.75
C LEU A 92 13.59 -0.71 -3.40
N ALA A 93 14.32 0.37 -3.16
CA ALA A 93 13.75 1.68 -2.85
C ALA A 93 12.96 2.31 -4.01
N ASN A 94 13.23 1.90 -5.24
CA ASN A 94 12.43 2.31 -6.39
C ASN A 94 11.12 1.51 -6.54
N GLN A 95 11.03 0.35 -5.88
CA GLN A 95 9.86 -0.54 -5.93
C GLN A 95 8.95 -0.39 -4.71
N TYR A 96 9.54 -0.09 -3.56
CA TYR A 96 8.86 0.03 -2.28
C TYR A 96 9.13 1.42 -1.69
N ARG A 97 8.30 1.86 -0.74
CA ARG A 97 8.51 3.13 -0.02
C ARG A 97 9.65 3.01 1.00
N ILE A 98 10.86 2.75 0.50
CA ILE A 98 12.09 2.71 1.27
C ILE A 98 12.84 4.02 1.02
N LYS A 99 13.18 4.73 2.09
CA LYS A 99 13.91 5.99 2.05
C LYS A 99 15.31 5.78 2.63
N ILE A 100 16.32 5.99 1.79
CA ILE A 100 17.73 5.79 2.16
C ILE A 100 18.34 7.15 2.49
N PHE A 101 18.96 7.26 3.66
CA PHE A 101 19.63 8.47 4.13
C PHE A 101 21.11 8.22 4.35
N GLU A 102 21.94 9.20 3.99
CA GLU A 102 23.36 9.27 4.36
C GLU A 102 23.49 10.17 5.59
N GLY A 103 23.69 9.56 6.75
CA GLY A 103 23.59 10.26 8.04
C GLY A 103 22.16 10.73 8.33
N VAL A 104 22.03 11.80 9.10
CA VAL A 104 20.74 12.24 9.69
C VAL A 104 20.16 13.49 9.05
N THR A 105 20.83 14.02 8.03
CA THR A 105 20.39 15.23 7.32
C THR A 105 19.06 14.95 6.60
N GLY A 106 18.05 15.78 6.85
CA GLY A 106 16.72 15.64 6.24
C GLY A 106 15.86 14.48 6.79
N LEU A 107 16.41 13.62 7.65
CA LEU A 107 15.69 12.46 8.21
C LEU A 107 14.45 12.90 8.99
N ARG A 108 14.62 13.83 9.94
CA ARG A 108 13.54 14.32 10.81
C ARG A 108 12.40 14.93 10.00
N GLU A 109 12.72 15.81 9.07
CA GLU A 109 11.73 16.45 8.20
C GLU A 109 10.93 15.42 7.41
N ASN A 110 11.59 14.41 6.84
CA ASN A 110 10.92 13.35 6.10
C ASN A 110 10.01 12.50 6.99
N ILE A 111 10.42 12.20 8.23
CA ILE A 111 9.59 11.48 9.20
C ILE A 111 8.33 12.31 9.51
N GLU A 112 8.50 13.59 9.85
CA GLU A 112 7.38 14.47 10.16
C GLU A 112 6.42 14.65 8.97
N ASN A 113 6.95 14.70 7.75
CA ASN A 113 6.12 14.75 6.53
C ASN A 113 5.33 13.46 6.33
N ASP A 114 5.93 12.29 6.55
CA ASP A 114 5.21 11.01 6.47
C ASP A 114 4.16 10.88 7.57
N VAL A 115 4.43 11.34 8.80
CA VAL A 115 3.43 11.34 9.89
C VAL A 115 2.26 12.27 9.55
N LYS A 116 2.53 13.49 9.08
CA LYS A 116 1.48 14.43 8.65
C LYS A 116 0.66 13.87 7.48
N TYR A 117 1.34 13.25 6.52
CA TYR A 117 0.67 12.64 5.38
C TYR A 117 -0.23 11.49 5.81
N LEU A 118 0.28 10.59 6.68
CA LEU A 118 -0.51 9.51 7.28
C LEU A 118 -1.77 10.06 7.98
N LEU A 119 -1.65 11.11 8.78
CA LEU A 119 -2.82 11.74 9.42
C LEU A 119 -3.80 12.31 8.39
N SER A 120 -3.29 12.96 7.35
CA SER A 120 -4.13 13.53 6.28
C SER A 120 -4.95 12.49 5.53
N LEU A 121 -4.39 11.29 5.31
CA LEU A 121 -5.08 10.17 4.66
C LEU A 121 -6.32 9.72 5.45
N PHE A 122 -6.25 9.75 6.78
CA PHE A 122 -7.34 9.28 7.65
C PHE A 122 -8.25 10.40 8.16
N ASN A 123 -8.13 11.62 7.63
CA ASN A 123 -9.00 12.74 8.01
C ASN A 123 -10.48 12.45 7.74
N THR A 124 -10.80 11.59 6.77
CA THR A 124 -12.17 11.11 6.49
C THR A 124 -12.82 10.40 7.67
N PHE A 125 -12.03 9.85 8.59
CA PHE A 125 -12.52 9.26 9.85
C PHE A 125 -12.53 10.25 11.02
N GLY A 126 -12.27 11.54 10.78
CA GLY A 126 -12.13 12.57 11.80
C GLY A 126 -10.97 12.27 12.75
N VAL A 127 -9.83 11.86 12.19
CA VAL A 127 -8.58 11.62 12.92
C VAL A 127 -7.88 12.95 13.16
N SER A 128 -7.53 13.21 14.42
CA SER A 128 -6.85 14.44 14.83
C SER A 128 -5.34 14.24 15.04
N ASP A 129 -4.94 13.11 15.61
CA ASP A 129 -3.56 12.73 15.87
C ASP A 129 -3.37 11.19 15.78
N ILE A 130 -2.15 10.71 16.02
CA ILE A 130 -1.83 9.28 15.88
C ILE A 130 -2.43 8.45 17.02
N ASP A 131 -2.61 9.00 18.22
CA ASP A 131 -3.25 8.26 19.32
C ASP A 131 -4.75 8.05 19.03
N ASP A 132 -5.41 9.05 18.47
CA ASP A 132 -6.78 8.96 17.97
C ASP A 132 -6.88 7.97 16.79
N LEU A 133 -5.98 8.05 15.82
CA LEU A 133 -5.90 7.07 14.73
C LEU A 133 -5.76 5.64 15.28
N ARG A 134 -4.85 5.43 16.23
CA ARG A 134 -4.63 4.14 16.90
C ARG A 134 -5.89 3.61 17.57
N LYS A 135 -6.64 4.47 18.28
CA LYS A 135 -7.91 4.11 18.90
C LYS A 135 -8.95 3.69 17.86
N LYS A 136 -9.12 4.46 16.77
CA LYS A 136 -10.08 4.12 15.71
C LYS A 136 -9.71 2.82 14.99
N VAL A 137 -8.44 2.66 14.64
CA VAL A 137 -7.89 1.44 14.03
C VAL A 137 -8.18 0.20 14.89
N SER A 138 -8.06 0.31 16.21
CA SER A 138 -8.34 -0.79 17.14
C SER A 138 -9.83 -1.22 17.15
N GLN A 139 -10.73 -0.35 16.67
CA GLN A 139 -12.17 -0.57 16.64
C GLN A 139 -12.69 -1.06 15.28
N TRP A 140 -11.89 -1.02 14.21
CA TRP A 140 -12.35 -1.39 12.87
C TRP A 140 -12.94 -2.80 12.80
N SER A 141 -12.34 -3.77 13.48
CA SER A 141 -12.85 -5.15 13.52
C SER A 141 -14.21 -5.28 14.22
N ILE A 142 -14.46 -4.43 15.22
CA ILE A 142 -15.71 -4.40 15.97
C ILE A 142 -16.80 -3.68 15.15
N GLN A 143 -16.44 -2.58 14.51
CA GLN A 143 -17.37 -1.73 13.74
C GLN A 143 -17.66 -2.27 12.34
N LYS A 144 -16.84 -3.20 11.83
CA LYS A 144 -16.90 -3.70 10.44
C LYS A 144 -16.89 -2.55 9.43
N THR A 145 -15.97 -1.61 9.64
CA THR A 145 -15.89 -0.37 8.88
C THR A 145 -15.68 -0.67 7.38
N LYS A 146 -16.56 -0.14 6.54
CA LYS A 146 -16.53 -0.31 5.09
C LYS A 146 -16.65 1.03 4.38
N ILE A 147 -15.82 1.25 3.37
CA ILE A 147 -15.93 2.39 2.46
C ILE A 147 -16.16 1.86 1.04
N SER A 148 -16.99 2.55 0.26
CA SER A 148 -17.18 2.26 -1.16
C SER A 148 -17.32 3.54 -1.98
N LYS A 149 -16.69 3.56 -3.15
CA LYS A 149 -16.82 4.56 -4.21
C LYS A 149 -17.36 3.85 -5.46
N LYS A 150 -18.21 4.54 -6.20
CA LYS A 150 -18.78 4.07 -7.46
C LYS A 150 -18.53 5.10 -8.54
N LEU A 151 -18.03 4.64 -9.69
CA LEU A 151 -17.96 5.39 -10.94
C LEU A 151 -18.89 4.71 -11.95
N SER A 152 -19.58 5.49 -12.76
CA SER A 152 -20.42 4.97 -13.84
C SER A 152 -20.31 5.88 -15.05
N LYS A 153 -19.99 5.30 -16.22
CA LYS A 153 -20.04 6.00 -17.51
C LYS A 153 -20.71 5.12 -18.57
N PRO A 154 -21.21 5.69 -19.67
CA PRO A 154 -21.63 4.91 -20.82
C PRO A 154 -20.48 3.99 -21.29
N ALA A 155 -20.78 2.72 -21.55
CA ALA A 155 -19.78 1.78 -22.03
C ALA A 155 -19.47 2.05 -23.50
N GLU A 156 -18.20 2.27 -23.84
CA GLU A 156 -17.76 2.39 -25.23
C GLU A 156 -17.44 1.02 -25.84
N THR A 157 -17.68 0.86 -27.14
CA THR A 157 -17.40 -0.38 -27.88
C THR A 157 -15.93 -0.83 -27.75
N GLY A 158 -14.98 0.11 -27.63
CA GLY A 158 -13.57 -0.18 -27.40
C GLY A 158 -13.32 -0.84 -26.04
N ASP A 159 -13.87 -0.23 -24.98
CA ASP A 159 -13.77 -0.74 -23.61
C ASP A 159 -14.37 -2.15 -23.50
N ILE A 160 -15.54 -2.37 -24.10
CA ILE A 160 -16.21 -3.68 -24.11
C ILE A 160 -15.32 -4.75 -24.76
N LYS A 161 -14.71 -4.45 -25.92
CA LYS A 161 -13.88 -5.42 -26.66
C LYS A 161 -12.60 -5.80 -25.92
N ILE A 162 -11.95 -4.84 -25.26
CA ILE A 162 -10.73 -5.11 -24.48
C ILE A 162 -11.07 -6.05 -23.33
N ILE A 163 -12.11 -5.74 -22.56
CA ILE A 163 -12.48 -6.56 -21.42
C ILE A 163 -13.02 -7.93 -21.88
N GLN A 164 -13.78 -8.01 -22.99
CA GLN A 164 -14.19 -9.28 -23.60
C GLN A 164 -12.99 -10.15 -23.97
N SER A 165 -11.99 -9.59 -24.65
CA SER A 165 -10.75 -10.30 -25.00
C SER A 165 -10.02 -10.81 -23.75
N CYS A 166 -10.01 -10.02 -22.67
CA CYS A 166 -9.47 -10.47 -21.38
C CYS A 166 -10.29 -11.61 -20.78
N VAL A 167 -11.63 -11.53 -20.81
CA VAL A 167 -12.52 -12.57 -20.26
C VAL A 167 -12.49 -13.85 -21.08
N GLU A 168 -12.45 -13.77 -22.42
CA GLU A 168 -12.37 -14.94 -23.31
C GLU A 168 -11.08 -15.74 -23.10
N LYS A 169 -10.01 -15.07 -22.68
CA LYS A 169 -8.74 -15.73 -22.30
C LYS A 169 -8.81 -16.41 -20.94
N LEU A 170 -9.79 -16.08 -20.10
CA LEU A 170 -9.95 -16.63 -18.76
C LEU A 170 -10.95 -17.80 -18.78
N ASN A 171 -10.51 -18.99 -18.41
CA ASN A 171 -11.44 -20.06 -18.08
C ASN A 171 -12.24 -19.68 -16.82
N SER A 172 -13.43 -20.28 -16.62
CA SER A 172 -14.32 -19.93 -15.49
C SER A 172 -13.71 -20.01 -14.08
N ARG A 173 -12.53 -20.60 -13.90
CA ARG A 173 -11.78 -20.72 -12.63
C ARG A 173 -10.49 -19.91 -12.58
N GLU A 174 -10.14 -19.20 -13.64
CA GLU A 174 -8.91 -18.41 -13.72
C GLU A 174 -9.14 -16.99 -13.20
N THR A 175 -8.10 -16.44 -12.60
CA THR A 175 -8.06 -15.05 -12.15
C THR A 175 -7.14 -14.25 -13.04
N LEU A 176 -7.54 -13.03 -13.38
CA LEU A 176 -6.72 -12.03 -14.03
C LEU A 176 -5.98 -11.21 -12.96
N PRO A 177 -4.65 -11.32 -12.86
CA PRO A 177 -3.87 -10.46 -11.99
C PRO A 177 -3.80 -9.06 -12.58
N VAL A 178 -4.23 -8.07 -11.81
CA VAL A 178 -4.23 -6.67 -12.21
C VAL A 178 -3.59 -5.78 -11.17
N ILE A 179 -3.22 -4.60 -11.65
CA ILE A 179 -2.76 -3.45 -10.88
C ILE A 179 -3.81 -2.37 -11.06
N LEU A 180 -4.26 -1.81 -9.94
CA LEU A 180 -5.12 -0.64 -9.91
C LEU A 180 -4.25 0.60 -9.75
N GLU A 181 -4.37 1.54 -10.67
CA GLU A 181 -3.66 2.82 -10.64
C GLU A 181 -4.67 3.95 -10.64
N ILE A 182 -4.54 4.88 -9.69
CA ILE A 182 -5.36 6.09 -9.59
C ILE A 182 -4.40 7.24 -9.31
N GLY A 183 -4.22 8.12 -10.28
CA GLY A 183 -3.22 9.18 -10.18
C GLY A 183 -1.81 8.63 -9.91
N SER A 184 -1.23 8.99 -8.77
CA SER A 184 0.08 8.47 -8.34
C SER A 184 0.00 7.22 -7.43
N ALA A 185 -1.19 6.87 -6.95
CA ALA A 185 -1.40 5.71 -6.08
C ALA A 185 -1.58 4.43 -6.89
N THR A 186 -0.93 3.35 -6.44
CA THR A 186 -0.99 2.05 -7.09
C THR A 186 -1.23 0.94 -6.08
N GLN A 187 -2.01 -0.07 -6.48
CA GLN A 187 -2.24 -1.29 -5.70
C GLN A 187 -2.06 -2.50 -6.60
N GLU A 188 -1.01 -3.27 -6.32
CA GLU A 188 -0.72 -4.53 -6.99
C GLU A 188 -1.41 -5.73 -6.29
N GLY A 189 -1.34 -6.90 -6.93
CA GLY A 189 -1.81 -8.16 -6.35
C GLY A 189 -3.32 -8.34 -6.35
N ILE A 190 -4.04 -7.58 -7.16
CA ILE A 190 -5.49 -7.70 -7.28
C ILE A 190 -5.81 -8.85 -8.23
N LEU A 191 -6.66 -9.78 -7.80
CA LEU A 191 -7.08 -10.93 -8.60
C LEU A 191 -8.55 -10.77 -8.98
N LEU A 192 -8.82 -10.52 -10.26
CA LEU A 192 -10.17 -10.40 -10.81
C LEU A 192 -10.64 -11.72 -11.42
N ARG A 193 -11.88 -12.11 -11.17
CA ARG A 193 -12.53 -13.26 -11.80
C ARG A 193 -13.69 -12.80 -12.66
N ALA A 194 -13.86 -13.46 -13.81
CA ALA A 194 -14.96 -13.20 -14.71
C ALA A 194 -16.25 -13.90 -14.26
N PHE A 195 -17.35 -13.15 -14.32
CA PHE A 195 -18.72 -13.59 -14.07
C PHE A 195 -19.55 -13.26 -15.29
N ILE A 196 -20.00 -14.29 -16.01
CA ILE A 196 -20.78 -14.13 -17.25
C ILE A 196 -22.27 -14.22 -16.90
N TYR A 197 -23.05 -13.25 -17.36
CA TYR A 197 -24.51 -13.17 -17.24
C TYR A 197 -25.16 -13.28 -18.62
N GLU A 198 -26.49 -13.47 -18.67
CA GLU A 198 -27.23 -13.56 -19.95
C GLU A 198 -27.07 -12.30 -20.82
N ASN A 199 -26.92 -11.11 -20.21
CA ASN A 199 -26.86 -9.82 -20.90
C ASN A 199 -25.55 -9.05 -20.64
N GLY A 200 -24.45 -9.72 -20.31
CA GLY A 200 -23.16 -9.05 -20.09
C GLY A 200 -22.22 -9.87 -19.22
N PHE A 201 -21.21 -9.22 -18.66
CA PHE A 201 -20.32 -9.84 -17.69
C PHE A 201 -19.78 -8.81 -16.69
N ALA A 202 -19.24 -9.32 -15.59
CA ALA A 202 -18.53 -8.53 -14.61
C ALA A 202 -17.16 -9.16 -14.28
N LEU A 203 -16.18 -8.32 -13.98
CA LEU A 203 -14.93 -8.74 -13.35
C LEU A 203 -14.98 -8.35 -11.88
N LYS A 204 -14.82 -9.30 -10.97
CA LYS A 204 -14.88 -9.03 -9.51
C LYS A 204 -13.71 -9.65 -8.78
N THR A 205 -13.25 -9.00 -7.72
CA THR A 205 -12.34 -9.62 -6.75
C THR A 205 -13.04 -10.81 -6.10
N GLU A 206 -12.47 -12.00 -6.27
CA GLU A 206 -13.12 -13.27 -5.96
C GLU A 206 -13.26 -13.56 -4.45
N HIS A 207 -12.39 -12.96 -3.63
CA HIS A 207 -12.14 -13.49 -2.30
C HIS A 207 -12.89 -12.74 -1.20
N ARG A 208 -13.88 -13.41 -0.59
CA ARG A 208 -14.69 -12.87 0.52
C ARG A 208 -13.87 -12.42 1.73
N ASN A 209 -12.63 -12.87 1.88
CA ASN A 209 -11.75 -12.50 3.00
C ASN A 209 -10.68 -11.48 2.63
N LEU A 210 -10.61 -11.01 1.38
CA LEU A 210 -9.72 -9.90 1.05
C LEU A 210 -10.41 -8.57 1.40
N PRO A 211 -9.65 -7.58 1.89
CA PRO A 211 -10.23 -6.30 2.28
C PRO A 211 -10.65 -5.46 1.08
N LEU A 212 -9.92 -5.53 -0.04
CA LEU A 212 -10.22 -4.80 -1.25
C LEU A 212 -11.34 -5.49 -2.05
N ILE A 213 -12.33 -4.69 -2.42
CA ILE A 213 -13.43 -5.08 -3.30
C ILE A 213 -13.30 -4.24 -4.57
N LEU A 214 -13.04 -4.89 -5.70
CA LEU A 214 -13.05 -4.25 -7.01
C LEU A 214 -14.03 -5.00 -7.89
N GLU A 215 -15.00 -4.29 -8.44
CA GLU A 215 -16.00 -4.82 -9.35
C GLU A 215 -16.14 -3.90 -10.57
N ILE A 216 -16.05 -4.50 -11.76
CA ILE A 216 -16.30 -3.86 -13.05
C ILE A 216 -17.50 -4.58 -13.64
N ASP A 217 -18.62 -3.89 -13.81
CA ASP A 217 -19.81 -4.42 -14.47
C ASP A 217 -20.00 -3.72 -15.81
N ILE A 218 -20.28 -4.48 -16.87
CA ILE A 218 -20.55 -3.94 -18.21
C ILE A 218 -21.86 -4.41 -18.83
N SER A 219 -22.82 -4.84 -18.01
CA SER A 219 -24.12 -5.34 -18.47
C SER A 219 -25.00 -4.27 -19.12
N GLN A 220 -24.91 -3.01 -18.67
CA GLN A 220 -25.71 -1.90 -19.22
C GLN A 220 -24.90 -0.61 -19.32
N ASN A 221 -24.28 -0.21 -18.22
CA ASN A 221 -23.27 0.84 -18.16
C ASN A 221 -21.94 0.20 -17.76
N LEU A 222 -20.83 0.88 -18.05
CA LEU A 222 -19.54 0.52 -17.48
C LEU A 222 -19.49 1.12 -16.07
N GLU A 223 -19.73 0.27 -15.08
CA GLU A 223 -19.69 0.62 -13.67
C GLU A 223 -18.44 0.07 -13.01
N LEU A 224 -17.73 0.93 -12.29
CA LEU A 224 -16.62 0.54 -11.43
C LEU A 224 -17.00 0.77 -9.98
N ASN A 225 -17.03 -0.29 -9.21
CA ASN A 225 -17.24 -0.27 -7.77
C ASN A 225 -15.91 -0.58 -7.08
N LEU A 226 -15.39 0.38 -6.33
CA LEU A 226 -14.22 0.25 -5.50
C LEU A 226 -14.67 0.28 -4.03
N GLY A 227 -14.36 -0.74 -3.26
CA GLY A 227 -14.68 -0.79 -1.83
C GLY A 227 -13.56 -1.39 -1.01
N PHE A 228 -13.61 -1.16 0.30
CA PHE A 228 -12.64 -1.70 1.23
C PHE A 228 -13.25 -1.99 2.60
N GLU A 229 -12.92 -3.14 3.14
CA GLU A 229 -13.37 -3.65 4.44
C GLU A 229 -12.19 -3.67 5.43
N TYR A 230 -12.14 -2.67 6.30
CA TYR A 230 -11.02 -2.41 7.21
C TYR A 230 -10.83 -3.49 8.27
N ASP A 231 -11.89 -4.22 8.61
CA ASP A 231 -11.82 -5.34 9.56
C ASP A 231 -11.00 -6.52 9.02
N LYS A 232 -10.85 -6.62 7.70
CA LYS A 232 -10.12 -7.70 7.01
C LYS A 232 -8.71 -7.31 6.60
N SER A 233 -8.31 -6.07 6.83
CA SER A 233 -7.03 -5.56 6.34
C SER A 233 -5.95 -5.49 7.42
N ASN A 234 -4.70 -5.61 6.99
CA ASN A 234 -3.59 -5.07 7.77
C ASN A 234 -3.52 -3.54 7.60
N ILE A 235 -2.71 -2.87 8.43
CA ILE A 235 -2.58 -1.41 8.39
C ILE A 235 -1.98 -0.92 7.07
N TYR A 236 -1.02 -1.65 6.51
CA TYR A 236 -0.40 -1.30 5.23
C TYR A 236 -1.45 -1.18 4.12
N GLN A 237 -2.27 -2.21 3.93
CA GLN A 237 -3.36 -2.24 2.95
C GLN A 237 -4.37 -1.11 3.18
N ALA A 238 -4.69 -0.82 4.45
CA ALA A 238 -5.61 0.26 4.80
C ALA A 238 -5.07 1.63 4.37
N ILE A 239 -3.76 1.85 4.52
CA ILE A 239 -3.11 3.09 4.10
C ILE A 239 -3.09 3.20 2.57
N ILE A 240 -2.67 2.15 1.85
CA ILE A 240 -2.66 2.18 0.37
C ILE A 240 -4.07 2.45 -0.18
N PHE A 241 -5.10 1.85 0.43
CA PHE A 241 -6.47 2.14 0.02
C PHE A 241 -6.89 3.59 0.27
N GLN A 242 -6.46 4.21 1.37
CA GLN A 242 -6.70 5.64 1.59
C GLN A 242 -5.96 6.52 0.59
N GLU A 243 -4.72 6.16 0.20
CA GLU A 243 -4.00 6.85 -0.88
C GLU A 243 -4.79 6.79 -2.20
N LEU A 244 -5.34 5.62 -2.55
CA LEU A 244 -6.21 5.46 -3.71
C LEU A 244 -7.46 6.34 -3.64
N LEU A 245 -8.10 6.46 -2.47
CA LEU A 245 -9.28 7.32 -2.30
C LEU A 245 -8.95 8.81 -2.45
N VAL A 246 -7.81 9.26 -1.90
CA VAL A 246 -7.37 10.65 -2.02
C VAL A 246 -7.06 10.98 -3.48
N GLU A 247 -6.37 10.09 -4.20
CA GLU A 247 -6.10 10.28 -5.64
C GLU A 247 -7.39 10.20 -6.47
N TRP A 248 -8.33 9.32 -6.10
CA TRP A 248 -9.64 9.23 -6.76
C TRP A 248 -10.35 10.58 -6.73
N ASP A 249 -10.39 11.20 -5.56
CA ASP A 249 -11.07 12.49 -5.36
C ASP A 249 -10.35 13.67 -6.04
N GLN A 250 -9.10 13.49 -6.51
CA GLN A 250 -8.30 14.54 -7.16
C GLN A 250 -8.14 14.39 -8.67
N LYS A 251 -7.91 13.16 -9.15
CA LYS A 251 -7.52 12.87 -10.53
C LYS A 251 -8.65 12.34 -11.38
N GLU A 252 -9.67 11.76 -10.73
CA GLU A 252 -10.87 11.21 -11.38
C GLU A 252 -10.55 10.25 -12.55
N GLU A 253 -9.32 9.73 -12.62
CA GLU A 253 -8.84 8.80 -13.64
C GLU A 253 -8.34 7.53 -12.96
N ILE A 254 -8.78 6.39 -13.48
CA ILE A 254 -8.53 5.06 -12.95
C ILE A 254 -8.07 4.18 -14.09
N ASN A 255 -6.96 3.50 -13.87
CA ASN A 255 -6.41 2.55 -14.81
C ASN A 255 -6.35 1.17 -14.17
N LEU A 256 -6.73 0.15 -14.94
CA LEU A 256 -6.47 -1.24 -14.63
C LEU A 256 -5.47 -1.78 -15.62
N VAL A 257 -4.39 -2.33 -15.11
CA VAL A 257 -3.25 -2.79 -15.90
C VAL A 257 -3.01 -4.26 -15.59
N GLU A 258 -2.82 -5.10 -16.60
CA GLU A 258 -2.48 -6.51 -16.38
C GLU A 258 -1.06 -6.61 -15.79
N SER A 259 -0.90 -7.37 -14.71
CA SER A 259 0.33 -7.35 -13.90
C SER A 259 1.58 -7.81 -14.65
N ASN A 260 1.46 -8.75 -15.60
CA ASN A 260 2.57 -9.39 -16.30
C ASN A 260 3.00 -8.62 -17.56
N SER A 261 2.05 -8.27 -18.43
CA SER A 261 2.26 -7.59 -19.71
C SER A 261 2.34 -6.07 -19.56
N ARG A 262 1.82 -5.53 -18.44
CA ARG A 262 1.60 -4.09 -18.23
C ARG A 262 0.68 -3.47 -19.28
N GLU A 263 -0.12 -4.29 -19.96
CA GLU A 263 -1.15 -3.84 -20.89
C GLU A 263 -2.32 -3.23 -20.12
N LYS A 264 -2.78 -2.07 -20.56
CA LYS A 264 -3.93 -1.39 -19.96
C LYS A 264 -5.22 -2.11 -20.36
N ILE A 265 -5.89 -2.70 -19.38
CA ILE A 265 -7.16 -3.42 -19.52
C ILE A 265 -8.33 -2.44 -19.54
N LEU A 266 -8.26 -1.38 -18.73
CA LEU A 266 -9.33 -0.39 -18.60
C LEU A 266 -8.76 0.98 -18.26
N SER A 267 -9.37 2.02 -18.82
CA SER A 267 -9.18 3.40 -18.38
C SER A 267 -10.54 4.07 -18.21
N LEU A 268 -10.79 4.56 -17.01
CA LEU A 268 -11.99 5.30 -16.69
C LEU A 268 -11.60 6.69 -16.25
N LYS A 269 -12.23 7.69 -16.84
CA LYS A 269 -12.09 9.09 -16.43
C LYS A 269 -13.48 9.67 -16.19
N ASN A 270 -13.65 10.40 -15.10
CA ASN A 270 -14.86 11.20 -14.88
C ASN A 270 -14.79 12.42 -15.82
N GLU A 271 -15.87 12.68 -16.55
CA GLU A 271 -15.98 13.81 -17.49
C GLU A 271 -16.34 15.12 -16.79
#